data_AF-A0A9X2L3T3-F1
#
_entry.id   AF-A0A9X2L3T3-F1
#
_cell.length_a   1.000
_cell.length_b   1.000
_cell.length_c   1.000
_cell.angle_alpha   90.00
_cell.angle_beta   90.00
_cell.angle_gamma   90.00
#
_symmetry.space_group_name_H-M   'P 1'
#
loop_
_entity.id
_entity.type
_entity.pdbx_description
1 polymer ?
#
loop_
_entity_poly.entity_id
_entity_poly.type
_entity_poly.pdbx_seq_one_letter_code
_entity_poly.pdbx_strand_id
1 'polypeptide(L)'
;MKKSEQYEMALLAEKALRKAEAKYGELMEELKQEEEYKASNLAVSVHDSIRNLSRKVEAYLKDQISIDKLIDEFVFEYDIIDGEMEIEKEASPKIKRLAKRLLSSYEDFIIKVGGKRKLKKLENTEVLAYPKKSKGKAYLFWLVGFFGILGFHRFYLGRTGTGIGWLLTGGLMGLGALYDLFALSKMVEEQNMYNELRSAKLKQLAGE
;
A
#
# COMPACT_ATOMS: atom_id res chain seq x y z
N MET A 1 -1.44 15.05 23.05
CA MET A 1 -0.73 13.91 23.68
C MET A 1 0.71 14.33 23.87
N LYS A 2 1.28 14.09 25.05
CA LYS A 2 2.67 14.43 25.41
C LYS A 2 3.64 13.41 24.82
N LYS A 3 4.93 13.77 24.69
CA LYS A 3 5.98 12.85 24.19
C LYS A 3 6.10 11.59 25.07
N SER A 4 5.94 11.70 26.39
CA SER A 4 5.95 10.56 27.31
C SER A 4 4.83 9.55 27.02
N GLU A 5 3.62 10.04 26.76
CA GLU A 5 2.46 9.20 26.40
C GLU A 5 2.69 8.48 25.05
N GLN A 6 3.32 9.15 24.08
CA GLN A 6 3.71 8.51 22.80
C GLN A 6 4.70 7.37 22.99
N TYR A 7 5.68 7.56 23.89
CA TYR A 7 6.67 6.54 24.23
C TYR A 7 6.04 5.32 24.90
N GLU A 8 5.12 5.54 25.84
CA GLU A 8 4.35 4.46 26.47
C GLU A 8 3.55 3.68 25.44
N MET A 9 2.88 4.37 24.52
CA MET A 9 2.15 3.73 23.42
C MET A 9 3.07 2.93 22.50
N ALA A 10 4.25 3.44 22.17
CA ALA A 10 5.24 2.71 21.37
C ALA A 10 5.77 1.47 22.08
N LEU A 11 5.98 1.52 23.40
CA LEU A 11 6.40 0.37 24.20
C LEU A 11 5.30 -0.71 24.25
N LEU A 12 4.03 -0.30 24.33
CA LEU A 12 2.90 -1.24 24.22
C LEU A 12 2.84 -1.88 22.84
N ALA A 13 3.05 -1.10 21.77
CA ALA A 13 3.12 -1.61 20.40
C ALA A 13 4.28 -2.61 20.22
N GLU A 14 5.45 -2.33 20.76
CA GLU A 14 6.61 -3.25 20.74
C GLU A 14 6.24 -4.61 21.37
N LYS A 15 5.62 -4.59 22.56
CA LYS A 15 5.18 -5.82 23.25
C LYS A 15 4.14 -6.58 22.44
N ALA A 16 3.19 -5.87 21.81
CA ALA A 16 2.16 -6.47 20.98
C ALA A 16 2.76 -7.13 19.73
N LEU A 17 3.71 -6.46 19.05
CA LEU A 17 4.40 -6.97 17.87
C LEU A 17 5.24 -8.22 18.19
N ARG A 18 5.98 -8.22 19.30
CA ARG A 18 6.72 -9.42 19.76
C ARG A 18 5.79 -10.61 20.01
N LYS A 19 4.63 -10.36 20.63
CA LYS A 19 3.61 -11.40 20.86
C LYS A 19 3.01 -11.89 19.54
N ALA A 20 2.80 -10.99 18.58
CA ALA A 20 2.32 -11.35 17.25
C ALA A 20 3.34 -12.18 16.47
N GLU A 21 4.63 -11.87 16.58
CA GLU A 21 5.73 -12.62 15.96
C GLU A 21 5.79 -14.06 16.48
N ALA A 22 5.75 -14.25 17.80
CA ALA A 22 5.72 -15.58 18.40
C ALA A 22 4.49 -16.38 17.92
N LYS A 23 3.32 -15.74 17.91
CA LYS A 23 2.08 -16.34 17.45
C LYS A 23 2.07 -16.68 15.97
N TYR A 24 2.73 -15.86 15.15
CA TYR A 24 2.92 -16.14 13.73
C TYR A 24 3.79 -17.38 13.55
N GLY A 25 4.89 -17.50 14.30
CA GLY A 25 5.77 -18.67 14.27
C GLY A 25 5.04 -19.96 14.61
N GLU A 26 4.31 -19.99 15.73
CA GLU A 26 3.46 -21.12 16.13
C GLU A 26 2.47 -21.50 15.01
N LEU A 27 1.80 -20.50 14.44
CA LEU A 27 0.82 -20.70 13.39
C LEU A 27 1.44 -21.28 12.10
N MET A 28 2.62 -20.81 11.70
CA MET A 28 3.27 -21.31 10.49
C MET A 28 3.74 -22.75 10.65
N GLU A 29 4.21 -23.13 11.85
CA GLU A 29 4.56 -24.53 12.13
C GLU A 29 3.33 -25.44 12.12
N GLU A 30 2.20 -25.00 12.67
CA GLU A 30 0.93 -25.74 12.55
C GLU A 30 0.51 -25.92 11.09
N LEU A 31 0.54 -24.86 10.29
CA LEU A 31 0.08 -24.90 8.89
C LEU A 31 0.97 -25.80 8.02
N LYS A 32 2.28 -25.84 8.26
CA LYS A 32 3.21 -26.72 7.54
C LYS A 32 2.96 -28.20 7.82
N GLN A 33 2.31 -28.54 8.94
CA GLN A 33 1.94 -29.91 9.29
C GLN A 33 0.61 -30.34 8.65
N GLU A 34 -0.14 -29.41 8.07
CA GLU A 34 -1.37 -29.72 7.33
C GLU A 34 -1.00 -30.32 5.97
N GLU A 35 -1.65 -31.42 5.57
CA GLU A 35 -1.33 -32.18 4.34
C GLU A 35 -1.39 -31.34 3.05
N GLU A 36 -2.16 -30.25 3.06
CA GLU A 36 -2.37 -29.34 1.92
C GLU A 36 -1.85 -27.92 2.20
N TYR A 37 -0.62 -27.79 2.72
CA TYR A 37 0.00 -26.47 2.91
C TYR A 37 0.25 -25.75 1.58
N LYS A 38 -0.36 -24.57 1.41
CA LYS A 38 -0.09 -23.64 0.30
C LYS A 38 0.59 -22.39 0.82
N ALA A 39 1.66 -21.97 0.16
CA ALA A 39 2.32 -20.70 0.45
C ALA A 39 1.31 -19.55 0.23
N SER A 40 1.22 -18.66 1.22
CA SER A 40 0.27 -17.55 1.24
C SER A 40 1.02 -16.22 1.21
N ASN A 41 0.71 -15.36 0.25
CA ASN A 41 1.30 -14.02 0.16
C ASN A 41 0.89 -13.19 1.37
N LEU A 42 -0.35 -13.33 1.84
CA LEU A 42 -0.85 -12.73 3.07
C LEU A 42 -0.02 -13.18 4.29
N ALA A 43 0.36 -14.45 4.37
CA ALA A 43 1.23 -14.92 5.44
C ALA A 43 2.62 -14.30 5.38
N VAL A 44 3.17 -14.06 4.19
CA VAL A 44 4.45 -13.37 4.00
C VAL A 44 4.32 -11.90 4.41
N SER A 45 3.31 -11.19 3.91
CA SER A 45 3.04 -9.79 4.24
C SER A 45 2.82 -9.57 5.73
N VAL A 46 2.11 -10.47 6.42
CA VAL A 46 1.95 -10.44 7.88
C VAL A 46 3.31 -10.53 8.58
N HIS A 47 4.18 -11.45 8.17
CA HIS A 47 5.50 -11.61 8.78
C HIS A 47 6.38 -10.38 8.57
N ASP A 48 6.47 -9.91 7.33
CA ASP A 48 7.28 -8.75 6.98
C ASP A 48 6.80 -7.50 7.68
N SER A 49 5.48 -7.30 7.78
CA SER A 49 4.87 -6.21 8.51
C SER A 49 5.27 -6.20 9.99
N ILE A 50 5.14 -7.34 10.68
CA ILE A 50 5.51 -7.45 12.10
C ILE A 50 6.99 -7.08 12.30
N ARG A 51 7.87 -7.62 11.45
CA ARG A 51 9.32 -7.39 11.54
C ARG A 51 9.69 -5.94 11.22
N ASN A 52 9.10 -5.37 10.18
CA ASN A 52 9.32 -3.97 9.78
C ASN A 52 8.88 -3.02 10.88
N LEU A 53 7.65 -3.16 11.38
CA LEU A 53 7.13 -2.31 12.44
C LEU A 53 7.91 -2.49 13.73
N SER A 54 8.35 -3.71 14.08
CA SER A 54 9.19 -3.92 15.27
C SER A 54 10.47 -3.09 15.20
N ARG A 55 11.14 -3.09 14.04
CA ARG A 55 12.33 -2.24 13.80
C ARG A 55 12.01 -0.75 13.88
N LYS A 56 10.88 -0.30 13.34
CA LYS A 56 10.51 1.13 13.32
C LYS A 56 10.11 1.62 14.72
N VAL A 57 9.38 0.81 15.48
CA VAL A 57 9.05 1.07 16.88
C VAL A 57 10.33 1.18 17.70
N GLU A 58 11.27 0.25 17.54
CA GLU A 58 12.57 0.31 18.23
C GLU A 58 13.37 1.57 17.83
N ALA A 59 13.39 1.92 16.55
CA ALA A 59 14.02 3.15 16.08
C ALA A 59 13.39 4.40 16.71
N TYR A 60 12.05 4.43 16.87
CA TYR A 60 11.36 5.53 17.55
C TYR A 60 11.71 5.60 19.03
N LEU A 61 11.73 4.46 19.73
CA LEU A 61 12.11 4.37 21.15
C LEU A 61 13.57 4.79 21.40
N LYS A 62 14.42 4.72 20.37
CA LYS A 62 15.81 5.20 20.36
C LYS A 62 15.96 6.65 19.85
N ASP A 63 14.86 7.39 19.74
CA ASP A 63 14.82 8.76 19.18
C ASP A 63 15.39 8.90 17.74
N GLN A 64 15.47 7.81 16.96
CA GLN A 64 16.05 7.82 15.60
C GLN A 64 15.06 8.26 14.52
N ILE A 65 13.75 8.14 14.79
CA ILE A 65 12.68 8.60 13.90
C ILE A 65 11.63 9.39 14.68
N SER A 66 10.89 10.25 13.99
CA SER A 66 9.75 10.96 14.59
C SER A 66 8.53 10.07 14.75
N ILE A 67 7.62 10.45 15.64
CA ILE A 67 6.33 9.77 15.81
C ILE A 67 5.50 9.83 14.53
N ASP A 68 5.55 10.93 13.79
CA ASP A 68 4.82 11.07 12.51
C ASP A 68 5.28 10.04 11.48
N LYS A 69 6.60 9.81 11.39
CA LYS A 69 7.18 8.79 10.53
C LYS A 69 6.80 7.38 10.99
N LEU A 70 6.80 7.12 12.30
CA LEU A 70 6.32 5.84 12.83
C LEU A 70 4.86 5.59 12.45
N ILE A 71 4.00 6.60 12.60
CA ILE A 71 2.58 6.51 12.19
C ILE A 71 2.46 6.19 10.70
N ASP A 72 3.26 6.82 9.83
CA ASP A 72 3.23 6.56 8.39
C ASP A 72 3.59 5.10 8.06
N GLU A 73 4.53 4.51 8.79
CA GLU A 73 4.91 3.10 8.61
C GLU A 73 3.78 2.17 9.08
N PHE A 74 3.14 2.45 10.22
CA PHE A 74 1.96 1.69 10.67
C PHE A 74 0.80 1.77 9.69
N VAL A 75 0.56 2.95 9.11
CA VAL A 75 -0.46 3.15 8.07
C VAL A 75 -0.13 2.35 6.81
N PHE A 76 1.11 2.41 6.33
CA PHE A 76 1.54 1.69 5.14
C PHE A 76 1.40 0.17 5.31
N GLU A 77 1.82 -0.35 6.44
CA GLU A 77 1.74 -1.78 6.75
C GLU A 77 0.30 -2.25 6.98
N TYR A 78 -0.56 -1.38 7.53
CA TYR A 78 -2.01 -1.62 7.57
C TYR A 78 -2.57 -1.79 6.15
N ASP A 79 -2.28 -0.86 5.24
CA ASP A 79 -2.79 -0.87 3.86
C ASP A 79 -2.33 -2.12 3.08
N ILE A 80 -1.08 -2.55 3.30
CA ILE A 80 -0.56 -3.78 2.68
C ILE A 80 -1.34 -5.00 3.16
N ILE A 81 -1.49 -5.18 4.48
CA ILE A 81 -2.17 -6.37 5.01
C ILE A 81 -3.64 -6.37 4.61
N ASP A 82 -4.32 -5.23 4.69
CA ASP A 82 -5.73 -5.12 4.34
C ASP A 82 -5.95 -5.42 2.85
N GLY A 83 -5.12 -4.84 1.96
CA GLY A 83 -5.16 -5.11 0.52
C GLY A 83 -4.88 -6.58 0.19
N GLU A 84 -3.87 -7.20 0.81
CA GLU A 84 -3.56 -8.62 0.58
C GLU A 84 -4.68 -9.53 1.10
N MET A 85 -5.34 -9.16 2.20
CA MET A 85 -6.50 -9.87 2.72
C MET A 85 -7.70 -9.85 1.75
N GLU A 86 -7.92 -8.75 1.04
CA GLU A 86 -8.98 -8.63 0.03
C GLU A 86 -8.66 -9.47 -1.23
N ILE A 87 -7.39 -9.46 -1.65
CA ILE A 87 -6.93 -10.14 -2.86
C ILE A 87 -6.86 -11.66 -2.66
N GLU A 88 -6.26 -12.12 -1.56
CA GLU A 88 -5.99 -13.55 -1.33
C GLU A 88 -7.19 -14.25 -0.66
N LYS A 89 -8.27 -14.41 -1.43
CA LYS A 89 -9.52 -15.04 -0.97
C LYS A 89 -9.34 -16.48 -0.49
N GLU A 90 -8.31 -17.19 -0.93
CA GLU A 90 -8.04 -18.58 -0.54
C GLU A 90 -7.10 -18.74 0.66
N ALA A 91 -6.58 -17.64 1.24
CA ALA A 91 -5.67 -17.74 2.38
C ALA A 91 -6.31 -18.46 3.58
N SER A 92 -5.50 -19.24 4.31
CA SER A 92 -5.95 -20.03 5.47
C SER A 92 -6.75 -19.17 6.47
N PRO A 93 -7.90 -19.66 6.99
CA PRO A 93 -8.70 -18.95 7.99
C PRO A 93 -7.89 -18.55 9.23
N LYS A 94 -6.87 -19.34 9.59
CA LYS A 94 -6.00 -19.01 10.72
C LYS A 94 -5.14 -17.76 10.42
N ILE A 95 -4.58 -17.65 9.22
CA ILE A 95 -3.80 -16.47 8.77
C ILE A 95 -4.70 -15.24 8.70
N LYS A 96 -5.88 -15.35 8.09
CA LYS A 96 -6.84 -14.23 8.02
C LYS A 96 -7.25 -13.73 9.40
N ARG A 97 -7.44 -14.62 10.38
CA ARG A 97 -7.73 -14.24 11.78
C ARG A 97 -6.54 -13.52 12.44
N LEU A 98 -5.31 -13.93 12.15
CA LEU A 98 -4.13 -13.22 12.65
C LEU A 98 -4.02 -11.82 12.04
N ALA A 99 -4.14 -11.72 10.71
CA ALA A 99 -4.12 -10.47 9.98
C ALA A 99 -5.17 -9.47 10.48
N LYS A 100 -6.44 -9.90 10.65
CA LYS A 100 -7.51 -9.07 11.23
C LYS A 100 -7.17 -8.50 12.62
N ARG A 101 -6.56 -9.32 13.49
CA ARG A 101 -6.14 -8.86 14.82
C ARG A 101 -5.00 -7.84 14.74
N LEU A 102 -4.07 -8.02 13.81
CA LEU A 102 -2.99 -7.07 13.57
C LEU A 102 -3.54 -5.74 13.06
N LEU A 103 -4.39 -5.77 12.03
CA LEU A 103 -5.05 -4.56 11.50
C LEU A 103 -5.73 -3.78 12.62
N SER A 104 -6.55 -4.44 13.45
CA SER A 104 -7.20 -3.81 14.59
C SER A 104 -6.20 -3.24 15.62
N SER A 105 -5.09 -3.95 15.88
CA SER A 105 -4.04 -3.46 16.77
C SER A 105 -3.28 -2.26 16.20
N TYR A 106 -3.04 -2.24 14.90
CA TYR A 106 -2.36 -1.13 14.21
C TYR A 106 -3.25 0.10 14.19
N GLU A 107 -4.53 -0.10 13.88
CA GLU A 107 -5.57 0.92 13.93
C GLU A 107 -5.63 1.58 15.31
N ASP A 108 -5.72 0.78 16.38
CA ASP A 108 -5.75 1.25 17.76
C ASP A 108 -4.50 2.07 18.12
N PHE A 109 -3.31 1.62 17.72
CA PHE A 109 -2.08 2.38 17.90
C PHE A 109 -2.16 3.74 17.17
N ILE A 110 -2.43 3.74 15.86
CA ILE A 110 -2.52 4.95 15.02
C ILE A 110 -3.51 5.95 15.62
N ILE A 111 -4.70 5.48 16.02
CA ILE A 111 -5.77 6.27 16.63
C ILE A 111 -5.29 6.92 17.93
N LYS A 112 -4.68 6.14 18.83
CA LYS A 112 -4.21 6.61 20.13
C LYS A 112 -3.07 7.60 20.01
N VAL A 113 -2.16 7.39 19.05
CA VAL A 113 -1.03 8.30 18.86
C VAL A 113 -1.36 9.57 18.07
N GLY A 114 -2.63 9.80 17.72
CA GLY A 114 -3.09 11.01 17.05
C GLY A 114 -3.07 10.94 15.52
N GLY A 115 -2.79 9.77 14.94
CA GLY A 115 -2.84 9.50 13.50
C GLY A 115 -4.25 9.37 12.90
N LYS A 116 -5.32 9.63 13.69
CA LYS A 116 -6.72 9.55 13.25
C LYS A 116 -7.02 10.22 11.92
N ARG A 117 -6.40 11.37 11.61
CA ARG A 117 -6.60 12.05 10.31
C ARG A 117 -5.96 11.31 9.14
N LYS A 118 -4.82 10.65 9.36
CA LYS A 118 -4.14 9.81 8.36
C LYS A 118 -4.96 8.55 8.11
N LEU A 119 -5.48 7.92 9.17
CA LEU A 119 -6.39 6.78 9.09
C LEU A 119 -7.75 7.13 8.45
N LYS A 120 -8.39 8.24 8.86
CA LYS A 120 -9.68 8.67 8.31
C LYS A 120 -9.58 9.20 6.87
N LYS A 121 -8.40 9.66 6.44
CA LYS A 121 -8.13 9.89 5.02
C LYS A 121 -8.14 8.58 4.24
N LEU A 122 -7.88 7.42 4.87
CA LEU A 122 -7.98 6.09 4.26
C LEU A 122 -9.40 5.54 4.35
N GLU A 123 -10.10 5.72 5.47
CA GLU A 123 -11.52 5.34 5.63
C GLU A 123 -12.46 6.15 4.70
N ASN A 124 -12.17 7.45 4.49
CA ASN A 124 -12.88 8.33 3.56
C ASN A 124 -12.23 8.43 2.18
N THR A 125 -11.05 7.82 1.96
CA THR A 125 -10.71 7.42 0.60
C THR A 125 -11.57 6.22 0.38
N GLU A 126 -12.78 6.46 -0.15
CA GLU A 126 -13.70 5.42 -0.59
C GLU A 126 -12.86 4.22 -1.02
N VAL A 127 -13.06 3.09 -0.34
CA VAL A 127 -12.33 1.84 -0.56
C VAL A 127 -12.29 1.47 -2.04
N LEU A 128 -13.11 2.11 -2.89
CA LEU A 128 -13.20 1.88 -4.32
C LEU A 128 -13.31 3.17 -5.14
N ALA A 129 -12.45 4.16 -4.90
CA ALA A 129 -12.25 5.27 -5.83
C ALA A 129 -10.78 5.45 -6.17
N TYR A 130 -10.33 4.78 -7.22
CA TYR A 130 -9.06 5.11 -7.85
C TYR A 130 -9.07 6.62 -8.21
N PRO A 131 -8.14 7.42 -7.67
CA PRO A 131 -8.17 8.87 -7.86
C PRO A 131 -8.04 9.19 -9.35
N LYS A 132 -8.97 9.99 -9.86
CA LYS A 132 -8.95 10.41 -11.27
C LYS A 132 -7.62 11.08 -11.58
N LYS A 133 -6.94 10.55 -12.59
CA LYS A 133 -5.75 11.13 -13.19
C LYS A 133 -6.15 12.44 -13.87
N SER A 134 -5.34 13.46 -13.63
CA SER A 134 -5.55 14.80 -14.19
C SER A 134 -4.83 14.90 -15.53
N LYS A 135 -5.54 15.41 -16.54
CA LYS A 135 -4.94 15.74 -17.84
C LYS A 135 -3.80 16.74 -17.67
N GLY A 136 -4.01 17.79 -16.88
CA GLY A 136 -2.98 18.81 -16.62
C GLY A 136 -1.71 18.23 -16.01
N LYS A 137 -1.83 17.31 -15.04
CA LYS A 137 -0.66 16.61 -14.47
C LYS A 137 0.02 15.70 -15.49
N ALA A 138 -0.75 15.03 -16.34
CA ALA A 138 -0.19 14.20 -17.40
C ALA A 138 0.64 15.04 -18.39
N TYR A 139 0.11 16.19 -18.84
CA TYR A 139 0.83 17.12 -19.71
C TYR A 139 2.04 17.76 -19.01
N LEU A 140 1.95 18.02 -17.70
CA LEU A 140 3.09 18.50 -16.92
C LEU A 140 4.22 17.46 -16.88
N PHE A 141 3.90 16.18 -16.64
CA PHE A 141 4.88 15.10 -16.69
C PHE A 141 5.44 14.88 -18.09
N TRP A 142 4.63 15.07 -19.14
CA TRP A 142 5.11 15.05 -20.52
C TRP A 142 6.13 16.19 -20.73
N LEU A 143 5.82 17.41 -20.29
CA LEU A 143 6.72 18.56 -20.41
C LEU A 143 8.04 18.35 -19.64
N VAL A 144 7.96 18.00 -18.35
CA VAL A 144 9.12 17.78 -17.47
C VAL A 144 9.94 16.57 -17.91
N GLY A 145 9.31 15.56 -18.52
CA GLY A 145 9.95 14.41 -19.14
C GLY A 145 10.63 14.72 -20.48
N PHE A 146 11.11 15.94 -20.67
CA PHE A 146 11.73 16.44 -21.90
C PHE A 146 10.79 16.29 -23.12
N PHE A 147 9.61 16.90 -23.04
CA PHE A 147 8.56 16.82 -24.07
C PHE A 147 8.13 15.38 -24.40
N GLY A 148 8.09 14.51 -23.38
CA GLY A 148 7.63 13.13 -23.48
C GLY A 148 8.71 12.12 -23.85
N ILE A 149 9.94 12.54 -24.14
CA ILE A 149 11.07 11.66 -24.50
C ILE A 149 11.40 10.69 -23.37
N LEU A 150 11.34 11.14 -22.12
CA LEU A 150 11.61 10.31 -20.94
C LEU A 150 10.39 9.46 -20.51
N GLY A 151 9.22 9.64 -21.12
CA GLY A 151 8.04 8.80 -20.84
C GLY A 151 7.39 8.96 -19.46
N PHE A 152 7.71 10.01 -18.68
CA PHE A 152 7.16 10.24 -17.33
C PHE A 152 5.64 10.27 -17.26
N HIS A 153 4.98 10.79 -18.30
CA HIS A 153 3.52 10.76 -18.44
C HIS A 153 2.95 9.34 -18.51
N ARG A 154 3.68 8.36 -19.06
CA ARG A 154 3.26 6.95 -19.12
C ARG A 154 3.35 6.27 -17.76
N PHE A 155 4.38 6.60 -16.98
CA PHE A 155 4.49 6.15 -15.59
C PHE A 155 3.38 6.73 -14.71
N TYR A 156 3.03 8.00 -14.89
CA TYR A 156 1.91 8.63 -14.18
C TYR A 156 0.57 7.90 -14.43
N LEU A 157 0.37 7.41 -15.65
CA LEU A 157 -0.80 6.64 -16.07
C LEU A 157 -0.73 5.14 -15.72
N GLY A 158 0.32 4.68 -15.05
CA GLY A 158 0.46 3.26 -14.67
C GLY A 158 0.88 2.34 -15.82
N ARG A 159 1.30 2.88 -16.97
CA ARG A 159 1.77 2.12 -18.14
C ARG A 159 3.28 1.87 -18.07
N THR A 160 3.74 1.26 -16.98
CA THR A 160 5.17 1.11 -16.62
C THR A 160 5.98 0.40 -17.69
N GLY A 161 5.48 -0.69 -18.28
CA GLY A 161 6.19 -1.40 -19.35
C GLY A 161 6.51 -0.50 -20.56
N THR A 162 5.51 0.27 -21.03
CA THR A 162 5.74 1.24 -22.13
C THR A 162 6.58 2.44 -21.69
N GLY A 163 6.50 2.85 -20.42
CA GLY A 163 7.35 3.92 -19.87
C GLY A 163 8.83 3.51 -19.88
N ILE A 164 9.14 2.28 -19.48
CA ILE A 164 10.49 1.71 -19.55
C ILE A 164 10.96 1.64 -21.01
N GLY A 165 10.09 1.20 -21.92
CA GLY A 165 10.36 1.24 -23.36
C GLY A 165 10.71 2.65 -23.86
N TRP A 166 9.99 3.68 -23.40
CA TRP A 166 10.28 5.08 -23.74
C TRP A 166 11.63 5.54 -23.18
N LEU A 167 11.98 5.19 -21.96
CA LEU A 167 13.29 5.50 -21.37
C LEU A 167 14.44 4.86 -22.15
N LEU A 168 14.29 3.61 -22.57
CA LEU A 168 15.31 2.87 -23.33
C LEU A 168 15.45 3.35 -24.78
N THR A 169 14.38 3.91 -25.36
CA THR A 169 14.34 4.35 -26.77
C THR A 169 14.41 5.87 -26.95
N GLY A 170 14.39 6.65 -25.86
CA GLY A 170 14.23 8.10 -25.90
C GLY A 170 12.90 8.53 -26.51
N GLY A 171 11.80 7.83 -26.18
CA GLY A 171 10.46 8.07 -26.73
C GLY A 171 10.37 7.91 -28.25
N LEU A 172 11.21 7.00 -28.77
CA LEU A 172 11.54 6.73 -30.18
C LEU A 172 11.86 8.00 -30.99
N MET A 173 13.03 8.58 -30.69
CA MET A 173 13.63 9.77 -31.32
C MET A 173 12.72 11.02 -31.33
N GLY A 174 11.79 11.12 -30.39
CA GLY A 174 10.87 12.26 -30.26
C GLY A 174 9.59 12.16 -31.10
N LEU A 175 9.51 11.25 -32.09
CA LEU A 175 8.28 11.04 -32.86
C LEU A 175 7.18 10.38 -32.02
N GLY A 176 7.55 9.38 -31.20
CA GLY A 176 6.62 8.77 -30.25
C GLY A 176 6.16 9.77 -29.18
N ALA A 177 7.04 10.70 -28.80
CA ALA A 177 6.72 11.76 -27.85
C ALA A 177 5.74 12.81 -28.43
N LEU A 178 5.85 13.11 -29.73
CA LEU A 178 4.89 13.96 -30.45
C LEU A 178 3.53 13.28 -30.61
N TYR A 179 3.50 11.99 -30.96
CA TYR A 179 2.25 11.21 -30.97
C TYR A 179 1.56 11.24 -29.60
N ASP A 180 2.34 11.13 -28.53
CA ASP A 180 1.82 11.18 -27.16
C ASP A 180 1.12 12.50 -26.86
N LEU A 181 1.54 13.65 -27.42
CA LEU A 181 0.87 14.94 -27.19
C LEU A 181 -0.63 14.90 -27.52
N PHE A 182 -0.98 14.26 -28.65
CA PHE A 182 -2.36 14.12 -29.11
C PHE A 182 -3.09 12.97 -28.40
N ALA A 183 -2.39 11.87 -28.13
CA ALA A 183 -2.99 10.70 -27.51
C ALA A 183 -3.17 10.82 -25.98
N LEU A 184 -2.47 11.75 -25.32
CA LEU A 184 -2.41 11.82 -23.85
C LEU A 184 -3.75 12.09 -23.19
N SER A 185 -4.57 12.98 -23.73
CA SER A 185 -5.92 13.25 -23.18
C SER A 185 -6.77 11.97 -23.16
N LYS A 186 -6.74 11.20 -24.26
CA LYS A 186 -7.47 9.94 -24.37
C LYS A 186 -6.91 8.88 -23.42
N MET A 187 -5.58 8.77 -23.30
CA MET A 187 -4.96 7.84 -22.36
C MET A 187 -5.32 8.14 -20.89
N VAL A 188 -5.48 9.41 -20.52
CA VAL A 188 -5.94 9.81 -19.18
C VAL A 188 -7.39 9.40 -18.96
N GLU A 189 -8.27 9.60 -19.95
CA GLU A 189 -9.68 9.20 -19.89
C GLU A 189 -9.83 7.68 -19.78
N GLU A 190 -9.13 6.92 -20.63
CA GLU A 190 -9.10 5.45 -20.60
C GLU A 190 -8.67 4.94 -19.22
N GLN A 191 -7.60 5.53 -18.65
CA GLN A 191 -7.11 5.11 -17.35
C GLN A 191 -8.13 5.42 -16.24
N ASN A 192 -8.80 6.56 -16.31
CA ASN A 192 -9.85 6.93 -15.35
C ASN A 192 -11.07 6.02 -15.46
N MET A 193 -11.46 5.63 -16.68
CA MET A 193 -12.56 4.69 -16.90
C MET A 193 -12.22 3.27 -16.41
N TYR A 194 -11.00 2.79 -16.67
CA TYR A 194 -10.52 1.51 -16.14
C TYR A 194 -10.55 1.48 -14.60
N ASN A 195 -10.09 2.58 -14.01
CA ASN A 195 -10.11 2.83 -12.57
C ASN A 195 -11.53 2.79 -11.98
N GLU A 196 -12.50 3.42 -12.66
CA GLU A 196 -13.93 3.37 -12.28
C GLU A 196 -14.54 1.97 -12.42
N LEU A 197 -14.23 1.24 -13.51
CA LEU A 197 -14.74 -0.13 -13.72
C LEU A 197 -14.18 -1.12 -12.70
N ARG A 198 -12.87 -1.04 -12.43
CA ARG A 198 -12.23 -1.87 -11.42
C ARG A 198 -12.85 -1.64 -10.06
N SER A 199 -13.15 -0.38 -9.74
CA SER A 199 -13.74 -0.03 -8.48
C SER A 199 -15.21 -0.46 -8.37
N ALA A 200 -15.99 -0.36 -9.45
CA ALA A 200 -17.34 -0.91 -9.52
C ALA A 200 -17.35 -2.45 -9.37
N LYS A 201 -16.43 -3.16 -10.01
CA LYS A 201 -16.31 -4.62 -9.90
C LYS A 201 -15.98 -5.07 -8.48
N LEU A 202 -15.05 -4.38 -7.83
CA LEU A 202 -14.72 -4.67 -6.43
C LEU A 202 -15.90 -4.33 -5.49
N LYS A 203 -16.73 -3.31 -5.80
CA LYS A 203 -17.92 -2.97 -5.00
C LYS A 203 -18.92 -4.12 -5.04
N GLN A 204 -19.08 -4.73 -6.22
CA GLN A 204 -19.90 -5.94 -6.39
C GLN A 204 -19.32 -7.14 -5.63
N LEU A 205 -18.00 -7.39 -5.74
CA LEU A 205 -17.34 -8.51 -5.06
C LEU A 205 -17.25 -8.40 -3.53
N ALA A 206 -17.41 -7.19 -2.98
CA ALA A 206 -17.45 -6.92 -1.55
C ALA A 206 -18.89 -6.90 -1.00
N GLY A 207 -19.89 -6.83 -1.88
CA GLY A 207 -21.32 -6.82 -1.54
C GLY A 207 -22.00 -8.20 -1.65
N GLU A 208 -21.25 -9.25 -1.98
CA GLU A 208 -21.65 -10.66 -2.03
C GLU A 208 -20.93 -11.47 -0.95
#